data_AF-A0A1C3KV39-F1
#
_entry.id   AF-A0A1C3KV39-F1
#
_cell.length_a   1.000
_cell.length_b   1.000
_cell.length_c   1.000
_cell.angle_alpha   90.00
_cell.angle_beta   90.00
_cell.angle_gamma   90.00
#
_symmetry.space_group_name_H-M   'P 1'
#
loop_
_entity.id
_entity.type
_entity.pdbx_description
1 polymer ?
#
loop_
_entity_poly.entity_id
_entity_poly.type
_entity_poly.pdbx_seq_one_letter_code
_entity_poly.pdbx_strand_id
1 'polypeptide(L)'
;MKDKANIGENGQEKDSEEKDGQAKDGQAKDGQAKDSEEKNSEEKDSQEKNSEEKDSEEGRNMFVKNLIESINHINNAVVYKDNRYILRMLKYIKGMRVSIKNDTINLMPILINLLLKIFKENNPIYIILYKYINEYKELSKEIMEFININDKTYINCIDEIEVFFYIMILLYVLDKKYYNESMNLSNLIINRINKLNKRSLDYINAKVYFYYSWIHELGGNLSGIRQDLLIIYRNACLHRDIMTQTVVLNLILRNYIKHNLYDLAVKFISKTSFPDNLSSNAQYARYLYYIGKILAIQLAYSESHSKLTQAIRKAPQNTQSAKGFKLEATKMEIIVELLMGDIPDRSLFSNKIMRNKLIPYKHVVSAVRNGDINKFSKVMYDYKKLFIRDGVYLLIKRIHHNVIKTALRIINLSYSRISISDIGKKIGVESPLDIVGITAKAIHDGVIEATIDYENQYVESKSNCDVYITGDPMKAFHKRIAFCLQLYSDAIKAMQYPDENEKKENEEAKERKMRQQEELAQAEEGDLGDDNDLL
;
A
#
# COMPACT_ATOMS: atom_id res chain seq x y z
N MET A 1 -10.56 65.21 17.95
CA MET A 1 -9.96 65.00 19.29
C MET A 1 -9.76 63.50 19.47
N LYS A 2 -8.50 63.08 19.70
CA LYS A 2 -7.99 61.89 20.42
C LYS A 2 -8.91 60.65 20.52
N ASP A 3 -8.50 59.42 20.22
CA ASP A 3 -7.17 58.82 20.17
C ASP A 3 -7.22 57.46 19.41
N LYS A 4 -6.21 57.27 18.55
CA LYS A 4 -5.33 56.09 18.32
C LYS A 4 -5.92 54.71 17.94
N ALA A 5 -5.34 53.93 17.03
CA ALA A 5 -4.31 54.10 16.00
C ALA A 5 -4.25 52.79 15.17
N ASN A 6 -3.78 52.91 13.93
CA ASN A 6 -3.81 51.94 12.83
C ASN A 6 -2.57 51.02 12.77
N ILE A 7 -2.80 49.78 12.29
CA ILE A 7 -2.22 49.09 11.10
C ILE A 7 -0.71 49.28 10.76
N GLY A 8 -0.01 48.15 10.48
CA GLY A 8 0.72 48.00 9.20
C GLY A 8 2.22 47.62 9.18
N GLU A 9 2.48 46.37 8.76
CA GLU A 9 3.50 45.85 7.80
C GLU A 9 5.02 46.20 7.79
N ASN A 10 5.83 45.11 7.78
CA ASN A 10 7.00 44.73 6.92
C ASN A 10 8.19 45.67 6.61
N GLY A 11 9.42 45.11 6.75
CA GLY A 11 10.49 45.20 5.73
C GLY A 11 11.96 45.38 6.19
N GLN A 12 12.79 44.34 5.95
CA GLN A 12 14.24 44.22 5.58
C GLN A 12 15.28 45.28 6.07
N GLU A 13 16.52 44.96 6.52
CA GLU A 13 17.76 44.54 5.82
C GLU A 13 18.84 44.20 6.91
N LYS A 14 19.59 43.08 6.88
CA LYS A 14 20.93 42.79 6.30
C LYS A 14 22.18 43.50 6.87
N ASP A 15 23.19 42.65 7.13
CA ASP A 15 24.66 42.82 7.16
C ASP A 15 25.38 43.50 8.35
N SER A 16 26.31 42.76 8.97
CA SER A 16 27.56 43.31 9.53
C SER A 16 28.66 42.23 9.59
N GLU A 17 29.88 42.72 9.37
CA GLU A 17 31.05 42.06 8.78
C GLU A 17 32.03 41.43 9.80
N GLU A 18 32.92 40.59 9.25
CA GLU A 18 34.15 40.02 9.81
C GLU A 18 35.18 41.09 10.24
N LYS A 19 36.00 40.79 11.27
CA LYS A 19 37.42 41.20 11.32
C LYS A 19 38.30 40.19 12.09
N ASP A 20 39.37 39.79 11.41
CA ASP A 20 40.52 39.00 11.85
C ASP A 20 41.47 39.72 12.82
N GLY A 21 42.21 38.92 13.60
CA GLY A 21 43.67 38.99 13.61
C GLY A 21 44.38 39.58 14.85
N GLN A 22 45.08 38.72 15.60
CA GLN A 22 46.57 38.68 15.75
C GLN A 22 47.06 38.22 17.12
N ALA A 23 48.10 37.38 17.06
CA ALA A 23 48.86 36.77 18.14
C ALA A 23 49.87 37.73 18.81
N LYS A 24 50.33 37.40 20.03
CA LYS A 24 51.75 37.44 20.45
C LYS A 24 51.98 36.93 21.90
N ASP A 25 52.86 35.93 21.98
CA ASP A 25 53.99 35.71 22.91
C ASP A 25 53.92 36.04 24.41
N GLY A 26 54.31 35.04 25.23
CA GLY A 26 55.31 35.28 26.28
C GLY A 26 55.21 34.48 27.60
N GLN A 27 56.18 33.59 27.77
CA GLN A 27 56.84 33.13 29.01
C GLN A 27 56.37 31.87 29.76
N ALA A 28 57.35 30.95 29.83
CA ALA A 28 57.41 29.71 30.55
C ALA A 28 57.74 29.89 32.05
N LYS A 29 57.26 28.98 32.90
CA LYS A 29 58.00 28.39 34.02
C LYS A 29 57.54 26.95 34.30
N ASP A 30 58.52 26.09 34.48
CA ASP A 30 58.45 24.67 34.80
C ASP A 30 57.71 24.34 36.11
N GLY A 31 57.09 23.15 36.16
CA GLY A 31 56.55 22.56 37.39
C GLY A 31 55.73 21.29 37.13
N GLN A 32 56.41 20.15 37.13
CA GLN A 32 55.93 18.76 37.13
C GLN A 32 54.47 18.49 37.58
N ALA A 33 53.68 17.82 36.72
CA ALA A 33 52.87 16.65 37.08
C ALA A 33 52.31 16.00 35.80
N LYS A 34 52.86 14.83 35.44
CA LYS A 34 52.21 13.86 34.55
C LYS A 34 51.09 13.16 35.35
N ASP A 35 50.07 12.67 34.65
CA ASP A 35 48.94 11.85 35.10
C ASP A 35 47.59 12.58 35.30
N SER A 36 47.04 13.14 34.22
CA SER A 36 45.60 13.52 34.21
C SER A 36 44.92 13.59 32.84
N GLU A 37 45.53 13.06 31.75
CA GLU A 37 44.90 13.09 30.41
C GLU A 37 44.47 11.72 29.83
N GLU A 38 44.75 10.58 30.49
CA GLU A 38 44.26 9.26 30.02
C GLU A 38 42.90 8.83 30.59
N LYS A 39 42.32 9.55 31.56
CA LYS A 39 41.01 9.19 32.16
C LYS A 39 39.79 9.76 31.43
N ASN A 40 39.95 10.78 30.60
CA ASN A 40 38.81 11.43 29.90
C ASN A 40 38.48 10.84 28.51
N SER A 41 39.30 9.93 28.00
CA SER A 41 39.00 9.14 26.80
C SER A 41 38.25 7.84 27.12
N GLU A 42 38.54 7.21 28.26
CA GLU A 42 37.85 5.98 28.67
C GLU A 42 36.42 6.23 29.20
N GLU A 43 36.14 7.39 29.80
CA GLU A 43 34.79 7.75 30.28
C GLU A 43 33.82 8.14 29.14
N LYS A 44 34.32 8.59 27.98
CA LYS A 44 33.48 8.88 26.80
C LYS A 44 33.18 7.62 25.98
N ASP A 45 34.14 6.72 25.82
CA ASP A 45 33.93 5.41 25.18
C ASP A 45 33.02 4.49 26.01
N SER A 46 33.04 4.61 27.34
CA SER A 46 32.13 3.87 28.21
C SER A 46 30.74 4.50 28.31
N GLN A 47 30.58 5.81 28.07
CA GLN A 47 29.24 6.43 27.95
C GLN A 47 28.59 6.17 26.58
N GLU A 48 29.34 6.14 25.47
CA GLU A 48 28.81 5.76 24.15
C GLU A 48 28.45 4.27 24.08
N LYS A 49 29.28 3.37 24.64
CA LYS A 49 28.93 1.94 24.78
C LYS A 49 27.71 1.71 25.67
N ASN A 50 27.57 2.45 26.78
CA ASN A 50 26.38 2.35 27.64
C ASN A 50 25.11 2.91 26.98
N SER A 51 25.20 3.87 26.05
CA SER A 51 24.04 4.33 25.28
C SER A 51 23.62 3.35 24.19
N GLU A 52 24.58 2.74 23.47
CA GLU A 52 24.30 1.71 22.47
C GLU A 52 23.80 0.40 23.10
N GLU A 53 24.32 0.02 24.27
CA GLU A 53 23.83 -1.14 25.03
C GLU A 53 22.41 -0.92 25.55
N LYS A 54 22.09 0.27 26.09
CA LYS A 54 20.73 0.63 26.54
C LYS A 54 19.72 0.70 25.40
N ASP A 55 20.07 1.29 24.26
CA ASP A 55 19.20 1.29 23.07
C ASP A 55 18.96 -0.14 22.54
N SER A 56 19.96 -1.02 22.66
CA SER A 56 19.83 -2.44 22.30
C SER A 56 18.97 -3.24 23.32
N GLU A 57 19.06 -2.94 24.61
CA GLU A 57 18.25 -3.56 25.67
C GLU A 57 16.79 -3.09 25.63
N GLU A 58 16.55 -1.80 25.36
CA GLU A 58 15.21 -1.26 25.13
C GLU A 58 14.57 -1.85 23.87
N GLY A 59 15.35 -2.03 22.79
CA GLY A 59 14.94 -2.74 21.59
C GLY A 59 14.57 -4.21 21.84
N ARG A 60 15.36 -4.92 22.66
CA ARG A 60 15.10 -6.31 23.10
C ARG A 60 13.84 -6.40 23.96
N ASN A 61 13.66 -5.52 24.93
CA ASN A 61 12.48 -5.48 25.80
C ASN A 61 11.21 -5.13 25.02
N MET A 62 11.32 -4.24 24.04
CA MET A 62 10.22 -3.91 23.13
C MET A 62 9.87 -5.10 22.23
N PHE A 63 10.86 -5.87 21.75
CA PHE A 63 10.62 -7.08 20.96
C PHE A 63 9.93 -8.17 21.77
N VAL A 64 10.41 -8.44 22.99
CA VAL A 64 9.83 -9.46 23.89
C VAL A 64 8.40 -9.07 24.28
N LYS A 65 8.15 -7.79 24.62
CA LYS A 65 6.77 -7.28 24.85
C LYS A 65 5.88 -7.47 23.63
N ASN A 66 6.34 -7.10 22.44
CA ASN A 66 5.59 -7.29 21.20
C ASN A 66 5.30 -8.76 20.90
N LEU A 67 6.21 -9.67 21.27
CA LEU A 67 6.07 -11.12 21.06
C LEU A 67 5.01 -11.70 22.02
N ILE A 68 5.09 -11.35 23.30
CA ILE A 68 4.07 -11.73 24.30
C ILE A 68 2.71 -11.14 23.92
N GLU A 69 2.65 -9.89 23.50
CA GLU A 69 1.41 -9.24 23.05
C GLU A 69 0.83 -9.92 21.78
N SER A 70 1.69 -10.34 20.85
CA SER A 70 1.27 -11.09 19.66
C SER A 70 0.70 -12.47 20.00
N ILE A 71 1.33 -13.18 20.95
CA ILE A 71 0.85 -14.46 21.46
C ILE A 71 -0.48 -14.28 22.22
N ASN A 72 -0.60 -13.23 23.04
CA ASN A 72 -1.84 -12.88 23.73
C ASN A 72 -2.96 -12.51 22.75
N HIS A 73 -2.64 -11.82 21.64
CA HIS A 73 -3.61 -11.53 20.59
C HIS A 73 -4.07 -12.78 19.84
N ILE A 74 -3.21 -13.78 19.64
CA ILE A 74 -3.59 -15.08 19.08
C ILE A 74 -4.54 -15.79 20.06
N ASN A 75 -4.18 -15.87 21.34
CA ASN A 75 -5.02 -16.47 22.37
C ASN A 75 -6.39 -15.78 22.47
N ASN A 76 -6.41 -14.46 22.51
CA ASN A 76 -7.64 -13.67 22.51
C ASN A 76 -8.46 -13.89 21.23
N ALA A 77 -7.83 -14.07 20.06
CA ALA A 77 -8.55 -14.40 18.84
C ALA A 77 -9.28 -15.75 18.92
N VAL A 78 -8.67 -16.76 19.55
CA VAL A 78 -9.26 -18.08 19.74
C VAL A 78 -10.38 -18.04 20.78
N VAL A 79 -10.15 -17.37 21.91
CA VAL A 79 -11.11 -17.27 23.02
C VAL A 79 -12.34 -16.46 22.60
N TYR A 80 -12.16 -15.30 21.98
CA TYR A 80 -13.26 -14.43 21.56
C TYR A 80 -13.82 -14.76 20.17
N LYS A 81 -13.19 -15.70 19.43
CA LYS A 81 -13.51 -16.05 18.03
C LYS A 81 -13.56 -14.84 17.09
N ASP A 82 -12.84 -13.77 17.43
CA ASP A 82 -12.80 -12.53 16.66
C ASP A 82 -11.47 -12.40 15.90
N ASN A 83 -11.56 -12.47 14.58
CA ASN A 83 -10.44 -12.41 13.66
C ASN A 83 -9.75 -11.03 13.62
N ARG A 84 -10.34 -9.99 14.23
CA ARG A 84 -9.73 -8.65 14.37
C ARG A 84 -8.43 -8.68 15.17
N TYR A 85 -8.32 -9.54 16.18
CA TYR A 85 -7.11 -9.68 16.99
C TYR A 85 -5.95 -10.29 16.20
N ILE A 86 -6.23 -11.26 15.31
CA ILE A 86 -5.22 -11.81 14.39
C ILE A 86 -4.70 -10.71 13.46
N LEU A 87 -5.58 -9.86 12.91
CA LEU A 87 -5.17 -8.74 12.05
C LEU A 87 -4.28 -7.70 12.76
N ARG A 88 -4.47 -7.48 14.07
CA ARG A 88 -3.60 -6.63 14.89
C ARG A 88 -2.22 -7.27 15.08
N MET A 89 -2.17 -8.53 15.48
CA MET A 89 -0.93 -9.32 15.55
C MET A 89 -0.14 -9.26 14.23
N LEU A 90 -0.83 -9.41 13.10
CA LEU A 90 -0.22 -9.36 11.77
C LEU A 90 0.46 -8.01 11.45
N LYS A 91 0.15 -6.89 12.13
CA LYS A 91 0.87 -5.62 11.96
C LYS A 91 2.21 -5.62 12.69
N TYR A 92 2.27 -6.22 13.89
CA TYR A 92 3.49 -6.30 14.70
C TYR A 92 4.60 -7.12 14.03
N ILE A 93 4.25 -8.07 13.16
CA ILE A 93 5.22 -8.84 12.34
C ILE A 93 6.21 -7.94 11.57
N LYS A 94 5.77 -6.78 11.06
CA LYS A 94 6.68 -5.89 10.31
C LYS A 94 7.70 -5.25 11.23
N GLY A 95 7.28 -4.81 12.42
CA GLY A 95 8.17 -4.26 13.44
C GLY A 95 9.16 -5.31 13.91
N MET A 96 8.66 -6.51 14.24
CA MET A 96 9.48 -7.67 14.62
C MET A 96 10.52 -8.04 13.56
N ARG A 97 10.18 -8.01 12.27
CA ARG A 97 11.17 -8.26 11.20
C ARG A 97 12.30 -7.24 11.21
N VAL A 98 12.00 -5.97 11.43
CA VAL A 98 13.04 -4.92 11.50
C VAL A 98 13.91 -5.12 12.74
N SER A 99 13.32 -5.45 13.89
CA SER A 99 14.06 -5.78 15.12
C SER A 99 14.94 -7.04 14.94
N ILE A 100 14.42 -8.11 14.32
CA ILE A 100 15.18 -9.34 14.03
C ILE A 100 16.34 -9.06 13.06
N LYS A 101 16.15 -8.16 12.09
CA LYS A 101 17.21 -7.76 11.16
C LYS A 101 18.34 -7.01 11.86
N ASN A 102 18.01 -6.19 12.85
CA ASN A 102 18.98 -5.39 13.59
C ASN A 102 19.72 -6.23 14.64
N ASP A 103 19.07 -7.22 15.26
CA ASP A 103 19.62 -8.05 16.36
C ASP A 103 19.64 -9.55 16.05
N THR A 104 20.29 -9.95 14.95
CA THR A 104 20.34 -11.37 14.52
C THR A 104 21.04 -12.31 15.52
N ILE A 105 21.87 -11.77 16.42
CA ILE A 105 22.74 -12.55 17.33
C ILE A 105 21.98 -12.95 18.62
N ASN A 106 21.10 -12.11 19.15
CA ASN A 106 20.44 -12.32 20.45
C ASN A 106 18.93 -12.62 20.36
N LEU A 107 18.21 -12.14 19.33
CA LEU A 107 16.76 -12.32 19.22
C LEU A 107 16.32 -13.69 18.70
N MET A 108 17.15 -14.35 17.88
CA MET A 108 16.85 -15.70 17.36
C MET A 108 16.89 -16.77 18.47
N PRO A 109 17.90 -16.78 19.37
CA PRO A 109 17.92 -17.65 20.55
C PRO A 109 16.72 -17.46 21.47
N ILE A 110 16.25 -16.22 21.66
CA ILE A 110 15.04 -15.91 22.47
C ILE A 110 13.79 -16.53 21.85
N LEU A 111 13.65 -16.46 20.52
CA LEU A 111 12.53 -17.03 19.78
C LEU A 111 12.56 -18.56 19.78
N ILE A 112 13.77 -19.15 19.70
CA ILE A 112 14.01 -20.60 19.80
C ILE A 112 13.78 -21.12 21.23
N ASN A 113 14.16 -20.38 22.28
CA ASN A 113 13.91 -20.77 23.67
C ASN A 113 12.42 -20.65 24.03
N LEU A 114 11.70 -19.67 23.50
CA LEU A 114 10.23 -19.62 23.58
C LEU A 114 9.57 -20.81 22.88
N LEU A 115 10.08 -21.21 21.70
CA LEU A 115 9.66 -22.42 21.00
C LEU A 115 9.89 -23.68 21.85
N LEU A 116 11.06 -23.83 22.48
CA LEU A 116 11.38 -24.96 23.37
C LEU A 116 10.50 -25.00 24.63
N LYS A 117 10.09 -23.83 25.15
CA LYS A 117 9.25 -23.74 26.36
C LYS A 117 7.75 -23.96 26.06
N ILE A 118 7.28 -23.57 24.88
CA ILE A 118 5.86 -23.72 24.47
C ILE A 118 5.56 -25.10 23.89
N PHE A 119 6.53 -25.75 23.23
CA PHE A 119 6.33 -27.06 22.59
C PHE A 119 7.08 -28.18 23.31
N LYS A 120 6.34 -29.11 23.93
CA LYS A 120 6.88 -30.39 24.39
C LYS A 120 7.45 -31.18 23.20
N GLU A 121 8.51 -31.95 23.45
CA GLU A 121 9.48 -32.56 22.52
C GLU A 121 8.95 -33.40 21.32
N ASN A 122 7.63 -33.50 21.08
CA ASN A 122 7.04 -34.45 20.12
C ASN A 122 6.33 -33.86 18.89
N ASN A 123 6.42 -32.56 18.63
CA ASN A 123 5.86 -32.01 17.38
C ASN A 123 6.85 -32.10 16.19
N PRO A 124 6.37 -32.38 14.96
CA PRO A 124 7.17 -32.42 13.72
C PRO A 124 7.92 -31.10 13.39
N ILE A 125 7.61 -30.05 14.16
CA ILE A 125 8.36 -28.81 14.38
C ILE A 125 9.86 -29.09 14.58
N TYR A 126 10.23 -30.09 15.40
CA TYR A 126 11.62 -30.40 15.70
C TYR A 126 12.43 -30.81 14.46
N ILE A 127 11.86 -31.57 13.51
CA ILE A 127 12.62 -32.02 12.33
C ILE A 127 13.01 -30.84 11.42
N ILE A 128 12.14 -29.83 11.33
CA ILE A 128 12.35 -28.63 10.51
C ILE A 128 13.25 -27.61 11.24
N LEU A 129 13.15 -27.55 12.57
CA LEU A 129 13.92 -26.64 13.40
C LEU A 129 15.29 -27.17 13.82
N TYR A 130 15.54 -28.49 13.86
CA TYR A 130 16.81 -29.07 14.34
C TYR A 130 18.04 -28.56 13.56
N LYS A 131 17.89 -28.29 12.26
CA LYS A 131 18.98 -27.74 11.42
C LYS A 131 19.33 -26.29 11.78
N TYR A 132 18.36 -25.49 12.23
CA TYR A 132 18.52 -24.09 12.65
C TYR A 132 18.72 -23.93 14.17
N ILE A 133 18.25 -24.88 14.98
CA ILE A 133 18.47 -24.94 16.43
C ILE A 133 19.94 -25.28 16.74
N ASN A 134 20.58 -26.14 15.95
CA ASN A 134 21.97 -26.53 16.18
C ASN A 134 23.00 -25.41 15.93
N GLU A 135 22.68 -24.38 15.13
CA GLU A 135 23.57 -23.22 14.92
C GLU A 135 23.54 -22.20 16.08
N TYR A 136 22.50 -22.20 16.93
CA TYR A 136 22.27 -21.14 17.93
C TYR A 136 22.19 -21.63 19.39
N LYS A 137 22.43 -22.92 19.65
CA LYS A 137 22.40 -23.54 20.99
C LYS A 137 23.49 -23.03 21.94
N GLU A 138 24.59 -22.46 21.44
CA GLU A 138 25.75 -22.08 22.27
C GLU A 138 25.58 -20.72 23.00
N LEU A 139 24.63 -19.87 22.62
CA LEU A 139 24.45 -18.52 23.19
C LEU A 139 23.35 -18.40 24.27
N SER A 140 22.81 -19.52 24.77
CA SER A 140 21.52 -19.57 25.47
C SER A 140 21.56 -19.45 27.00
N LYS A 141 22.67 -19.05 27.62
CA LYS A 141 22.83 -19.17 29.09
C LYS A 141 22.37 -17.97 29.93
N GLU A 142 22.10 -16.81 29.35
CA GLU A 142 21.63 -15.65 30.13
C GLU A 142 20.42 -15.02 29.46
N ILE A 143 19.21 -15.35 29.94
CA ILE A 143 18.05 -14.45 30.06
C ILE A 143 17.09 -15.14 31.04
N MET A 144 17.01 -14.60 32.27
CA MET A 144 16.11 -15.02 33.33
C MET A 144 14.69 -14.46 33.15
N GLU A 145 13.73 -15.25 33.62
CA GLU A 145 12.32 -14.94 33.95
C GLU A 145 11.34 -14.53 32.85
N PHE A 146 10.95 -15.52 32.05
CA PHE A 146 9.60 -15.58 31.47
C PHE A 146 8.57 -15.87 32.58
N ILE A 147 8.02 -14.82 33.20
CA ILE A 147 6.84 -14.91 34.08
C ILE A 147 5.60 -14.40 33.30
N ASN A 148 4.52 -15.18 33.40
CA ASN A 148 3.22 -15.07 32.72
C ASN A 148 3.05 -15.65 31.30
N ILE A 149 3.35 -16.94 31.16
CA ILE A 149 2.72 -17.81 30.16
C ILE A 149 1.86 -18.81 30.94
N ASN A 150 0.54 -18.58 31.00
CA ASN A 150 -0.42 -19.47 31.65
C ASN A 150 -0.57 -20.77 30.83
N ASP A 151 0.09 -21.86 31.22
CA ASP A 151 0.15 -23.13 30.46
C ASP A 151 -1.23 -23.73 30.08
N LYS A 152 -2.29 -23.41 30.82
CA LYS A 152 -3.66 -23.89 30.53
C LYS A 152 -4.32 -23.20 29.35
N THR A 153 -4.00 -21.95 29.05
CA THR A 153 -4.62 -21.21 27.93
C THR A 153 -3.98 -21.55 26.58
N TYR A 154 -2.73 -22.04 26.57
CA TYR A 154 -1.99 -22.28 25.34
C TYR A 154 -2.31 -23.60 24.65
N ILE A 155 -2.88 -24.59 25.35
CA ILE A 155 -3.17 -25.93 24.81
C ILE A 155 -4.05 -25.86 23.55
N ASN A 156 -5.03 -24.95 23.52
CA ASN A 156 -5.93 -24.78 22.36
C ASN A 156 -5.31 -23.95 21.22
N CYS A 157 -4.23 -23.19 21.48
CA CYS A 157 -3.61 -22.24 20.56
C CYS A 157 -2.31 -22.77 19.90
N ILE A 158 -1.90 -24.00 20.21
CA ILE A 158 -0.63 -24.62 19.77
C ILE A 158 -0.45 -24.53 18.25
N ASP A 159 -1.47 -24.85 17.46
CA ASP A 159 -1.38 -24.89 15.99
C ASP A 159 -1.21 -23.48 15.38
N GLU A 160 -1.85 -22.47 15.95
CA GLU A 160 -1.77 -21.09 15.46
C GLU A 160 -0.42 -20.46 15.79
N ILE A 161 0.09 -20.78 16.99
CA ILE A 161 1.43 -20.40 17.43
C ILE A 161 2.48 -21.11 16.57
N GLU A 162 2.29 -22.39 16.22
CA GLU A 162 3.16 -23.14 15.30
C GLU A 162 3.27 -22.43 13.93
N VAL A 163 2.14 -22.05 13.33
CA VAL A 163 2.15 -21.35 12.03
C VAL A 163 2.71 -19.93 12.13
N PHE A 164 2.49 -19.23 13.23
CA PHE A 164 3.12 -17.94 13.47
C PHE A 164 4.66 -18.04 13.49
N PHE A 165 5.20 -19.05 14.18
CA PHE A 165 6.64 -19.29 14.18
C PHE A 165 7.17 -19.72 12.81
N TYR A 166 6.42 -20.52 12.03
CA TYR A 166 6.80 -20.82 10.65
C TYR A 166 6.93 -19.55 9.78
N ILE A 167 6.05 -18.56 9.95
CA ILE A 167 6.17 -17.28 9.25
C ILE A 167 7.44 -16.54 9.67
N MET A 168 7.78 -16.54 10.96
CA MET A 168 8.98 -15.86 11.47
C MET A 168 10.25 -16.49 10.90
N ILE A 169 10.33 -17.82 10.87
CA ILE A 169 11.48 -18.55 10.32
C ILE A 169 11.59 -18.30 8.81
N LEU A 170 10.47 -18.38 8.06
CA LEU A 170 10.48 -18.08 6.63
C LEU A 170 10.99 -16.66 6.32
N LEU A 171 10.58 -15.67 7.13
CA LEU A 171 11.07 -14.30 6.99
C LEU A 171 12.56 -14.18 7.29
N TYR A 172 13.05 -14.90 8.30
CA TYR A 172 14.46 -14.93 8.66
C TYR A 172 15.34 -15.54 7.55
N VAL A 173 14.94 -16.69 6.99
CA VAL A 173 15.70 -17.34 5.90
C VAL A 173 15.66 -16.48 4.63
N LEU A 174 14.54 -15.79 4.37
CA LEU A 174 14.44 -14.79 3.31
C LEU A 174 15.42 -13.62 3.49
N ASP A 175 15.61 -13.15 4.72
CA ASP A 175 16.54 -12.06 5.03
C ASP A 175 18.01 -12.50 4.89
N LYS A 176 18.33 -13.77 5.20
CA LYS A 176 19.65 -14.39 4.92
C LYS A 176 19.90 -14.71 3.42
N LYS A 177 18.91 -14.52 2.53
CA LYS A 177 18.97 -14.76 1.07
C LYS A 177 19.21 -16.21 0.63
N TYR A 178 18.97 -17.20 1.48
CA TYR A 178 19.04 -18.62 1.08
C TYR A 178 17.76 -19.08 0.39
N TYR A 179 17.67 -18.88 -0.94
CA TYR A 179 16.43 -19.11 -1.70
C TYR A 179 16.04 -20.59 -1.84
N ASN A 180 17.02 -21.49 -2.00
CA ASN A 180 16.75 -22.93 -2.18
C ASN A 180 16.23 -23.59 -0.90
N GLU A 181 16.82 -23.27 0.24
CA GLU A 181 16.36 -23.77 1.54
C GLU A 181 14.99 -23.18 1.90
N SER A 182 14.76 -21.89 1.62
CA SER A 182 13.45 -21.25 1.78
C SER A 182 12.36 -21.95 0.98
N MET A 183 12.66 -22.40 -0.25
CA MET A 183 11.71 -23.08 -1.14
C MET A 183 11.29 -24.46 -0.60
N ASN A 184 12.23 -25.21 -0.06
CA ASN A 184 11.94 -26.51 0.56
C ASN A 184 11.11 -26.34 1.84
N LEU A 185 11.50 -25.38 2.69
CA LEU A 185 10.76 -25.03 3.90
C LEU A 185 9.33 -24.59 3.58
N SER A 186 9.15 -23.76 2.56
CA SER A 186 7.83 -23.24 2.19
C SER A 186 6.88 -24.32 1.68
N ASN A 187 7.38 -25.30 0.92
CA ASN A 187 6.61 -26.48 0.50
C ASN A 187 6.22 -27.38 1.69
N LEU A 188 7.14 -27.61 2.62
CA LEU A 188 6.86 -28.39 3.84
C LEU A 188 5.78 -27.72 4.70
N ILE A 189 5.83 -26.39 4.83
CA ILE A 189 4.85 -25.62 5.60
C ILE A 189 3.46 -25.70 4.97
N ILE A 190 3.33 -25.60 3.64
CA ILE A 190 2.02 -25.76 2.96
C ILE A 190 1.45 -27.15 3.18
N ASN A 191 2.27 -28.19 3.07
CA ASN A 191 1.81 -29.56 3.31
C ASN A 191 1.35 -29.78 4.75
N ARG A 192 1.93 -29.06 5.71
CA ARG A 192 1.51 -29.09 7.12
C ARG A 192 0.20 -28.32 7.34
N ILE A 193 0.08 -27.13 6.76
CA ILE A 193 -1.13 -26.28 6.85
C ILE A 193 -2.35 -27.00 6.28
N ASN A 194 -2.21 -27.65 5.12
CA ASN A 194 -3.28 -28.43 4.51
C ASN A 194 -3.76 -29.61 5.38
N LYS A 195 -2.97 -30.04 6.37
CA LYS A 195 -3.36 -31.09 7.34
C LYS A 195 -4.08 -30.53 8.58
N LEU A 196 -3.80 -29.29 8.97
CA LEU A 196 -4.29 -28.71 10.23
C LEU A 196 -5.70 -28.09 10.12
N ASN A 197 -6.19 -27.78 8.91
CA ASN A 197 -7.56 -27.36 8.54
C ASN A 197 -8.48 -26.84 9.68
N LYS A 198 -8.06 -25.76 10.35
CA LYS A 198 -8.85 -25.02 11.35
C LYS A 198 -9.21 -23.63 10.80
N ARG A 199 -10.48 -23.21 10.97
CA ARG A 199 -11.01 -21.92 10.46
C ARG A 199 -10.37 -20.68 11.11
N SER A 200 -9.88 -20.80 12.34
CA SER A 200 -9.12 -19.71 12.99
C SER A 200 -7.78 -19.43 12.30
N LEU A 201 -7.26 -20.41 11.57
CA LEU A 201 -5.97 -20.33 10.87
C LEU A 201 -6.06 -19.56 9.54
N ASP A 202 -7.26 -19.33 8.99
CA ASP A 202 -7.45 -18.78 7.63
C ASP A 202 -6.70 -17.45 7.39
N TYR A 203 -6.71 -16.56 8.38
CA TYR A 203 -6.04 -15.26 8.30
C TYR A 203 -4.52 -15.38 8.33
N ILE A 204 -4.00 -16.35 9.10
CA ILE A 204 -2.57 -16.64 9.18
C ILE A 204 -2.11 -17.36 7.91
N ASN A 205 -2.88 -18.36 7.46
CA ASN A 205 -2.68 -19.10 6.21
C ASN A 205 -2.59 -18.17 5.00
N ALA A 206 -3.49 -17.17 4.91
CA ALA A 206 -3.45 -16.19 3.85
C ALA A 206 -2.09 -15.47 3.76
N LYS A 207 -1.44 -15.16 4.90
CA LYS A 207 -0.09 -14.61 4.92
C LYS A 207 0.98 -15.62 4.55
N VAL A 208 0.87 -16.87 4.99
CA VAL A 208 1.80 -17.92 4.60
C VAL A 208 1.80 -18.09 3.09
N TYR A 209 0.63 -18.16 2.45
CA TYR A 209 0.52 -18.26 0.99
C TYR A 209 1.13 -17.05 0.26
N PHE A 210 1.03 -15.85 0.85
CA PHE A 210 1.71 -14.67 0.32
C PHE A 210 3.23 -14.81 0.35
N TYR A 211 3.80 -15.25 1.49
CA TYR A 211 5.24 -15.44 1.61
C TYR A 211 5.75 -16.61 0.77
N TYR A 212 4.97 -17.69 0.66
CA TYR A 212 5.21 -18.80 -0.24
C TYR A 212 5.40 -18.30 -1.68
N SER A 213 4.41 -17.59 -2.22
CA SER A 213 4.51 -17.05 -3.59
C SER A 213 5.69 -16.10 -3.74
N TRP A 214 6.01 -15.30 -2.72
CA TRP A 214 7.14 -14.35 -2.78
C TRP A 214 8.51 -15.04 -2.80
N ILE A 215 8.73 -16.09 -2.00
CA ILE A 215 9.97 -16.88 -2.00
C ILE A 215 10.24 -17.43 -3.40
N HIS A 216 9.22 -18.00 -4.01
CA HIS A 216 9.35 -18.55 -5.34
C HIS A 216 9.46 -17.51 -6.46
N GLU A 217 8.95 -16.29 -6.24
CA GLU A 217 9.24 -15.18 -7.16
C GLU A 217 10.71 -14.80 -7.17
N LEU A 218 11.38 -14.90 -6.02
CA LEU A 218 12.81 -14.64 -5.86
C LEU A 218 13.66 -15.82 -6.36
N GLY A 219 13.22 -17.06 -6.09
CA GLY A 219 13.87 -18.29 -6.56
C GLY A 219 13.61 -18.62 -8.04
N GLY A 220 12.80 -17.84 -8.76
CA GLY A 220 12.58 -17.97 -10.21
C GLY A 220 11.60 -19.07 -10.66
N ASN A 221 11.27 -20.04 -9.80
CA ASN A 221 10.38 -21.16 -10.12
C ASN A 221 8.88 -20.82 -9.99
N LEU A 222 8.38 -19.87 -10.78
CA LEU A 222 7.00 -19.39 -10.67
C LEU A 222 5.94 -20.26 -11.38
N SER A 223 6.36 -21.08 -12.35
CA SER A 223 5.42 -21.84 -13.19
C SER A 223 4.81 -23.06 -12.49
N GLY A 224 5.59 -23.77 -11.65
CA GLY A 224 5.10 -24.96 -10.93
C GLY A 224 3.99 -24.63 -9.94
N ILE A 225 4.09 -23.48 -9.29
CA ILE A 225 3.19 -23.03 -8.21
C ILE A 225 1.80 -22.71 -8.70
N ARG A 226 1.62 -22.44 -10.00
CA ARG A 226 0.30 -22.05 -10.52
C ARG A 226 -0.73 -23.13 -10.24
N GLN A 227 -0.36 -24.40 -10.41
CA GLN A 227 -1.26 -25.52 -10.15
C GLN A 227 -1.58 -25.61 -8.66
N ASP A 228 -0.56 -25.49 -7.80
CA ASP A 228 -0.75 -25.50 -6.34
C ASP A 228 -1.65 -24.36 -5.87
N LEU A 229 -1.44 -23.13 -6.36
CA LEU A 229 -2.29 -21.98 -6.04
C LEU A 229 -3.73 -22.16 -6.53
N LEU A 230 -3.95 -22.79 -7.68
CA LEU A 230 -5.30 -23.08 -8.18
C LEU A 230 -6.00 -24.14 -7.31
N ILE A 231 -5.27 -25.17 -6.85
CA ILE A 231 -5.80 -26.17 -5.91
C ILE A 231 -6.15 -25.50 -4.58
N ILE A 232 -5.27 -24.65 -4.05
CA ILE A 232 -5.50 -23.89 -2.82
C ILE A 232 -6.70 -22.97 -2.97
N TYR A 233 -6.83 -22.25 -4.11
CA TYR A 233 -7.97 -21.39 -4.39
C TYR A 233 -9.27 -22.18 -4.42
N ARG A 234 -9.29 -23.34 -5.09
CA ARG A 234 -10.47 -24.21 -5.15
C ARG A 234 -10.86 -24.69 -3.75
N ASN A 235 -9.89 -25.12 -2.94
CA ASN A 235 -10.17 -25.56 -1.56
C ASN A 235 -10.70 -24.41 -0.70
N ALA A 236 -10.14 -23.20 -0.82
CA ALA A 236 -10.63 -22.02 -0.14
C ALA A 236 -12.07 -21.65 -0.55
N CYS A 237 -12.43 -21.79 -1.83
CA CYS A 237 -13.80 -21.60 -2.28
C CYS A 237 -14.76 -22.64 -1.68
N LEU A 238 -14.34 -23.90 -1.55
CA LEU A 238 -15.16 -24.96 -0.95
C LEU A 238 -15.36 -24.73 0.56
N HIS A 239 -14.34 -24.29 1.28
CA HIS A 239 -14.41 -24.00 2.71
C HIS A 239 -15.05 -22.62 3.03
N ARG A 240 -15.25 -21.79 2.00
CA ARG A 240 -15.76 -20.41 2.09
C ARG A 240 -14.82 -19.51 2.91
N ASP A 241 -13.52 -19.67 2.71
CA ASP A 241 -12.48 -18.91 3.38
C ASP A 241 -12.19 -17.61 2.62
N ILE A 242 -12.88 -16.54 3.01
CA ILE A 242 -12.88 -15.25 2.27
C ILE A 242 -11.48 -14.64 2.14
N MET A 243 -10.67 -14.70 3.21
CA MET A 243 -9.35 -14.08 3.23
C MET A 243 -8.31 -14.83 2.40
N THR A 244 -8.25 -16.16 2.52
CA THR A 244 -7.33 -16.98 1.72
C THR A 244 -7.72 -16.91 0.25
N GLN A 245 -9.00 -17.00 -0.08
CA GLN A 245 -9.52 -16.84 -1.44
C GLN A 245 -9.05 -15.52 -2.06
N THR A 246 -9.22 -14.41 -1.32
CA THR A 246 -8.84 -13.07 -1.77
C THR A 246 -7.33 -12.91 -2.00
N VAL A 247 -6.50 -13.41 -1.08
CA VAL A 247 -5.05 -13.32 -1.22
C VAL A 247 -4.57 -14.20 -2.37
N VAL A 248 -5.05 -15.44 -2.45
CA VAL A 248 -4.64 -16.38 -3.51
C VAL A 248 -5.09 -15.88 -4.88
N LEU A 249 -6.28 -15.29 -5.01
CA LEU A 249 -6.73 -14.64 -6.24
C LEU A 249 -5.74 -13.57 -6.72
N ASN A 250 -5.30 -12.69 -5.81
CA ASN A 250 -4.30 -11.66 -6.10
C ASN A 250 -2.94 -12.26 -6.51
N LEU A 251 -2.52 -13.37 -5.90
CA LEU A 251 -1.28 -14.06 -6.24
C LEU A 251 -1.35 -14.71 -7.63
N ILE A 252 -2.49 -15.33 -7.96
CA ILE A 252 -2.73 -15.93 -9.28
C ILE A 252 -2.69 -14.85 -10.37
N LEU A 253 -3.38 -13.72 -10.17
CA LEU A 253 -3.34 -12.60 -11.12
C LEU A 253 -1.92 -12.05 -11.29
N ARG A 254 -1.17 -11.94 -10.20
CA ARG A 254 0.24 -11.53 -10.24
C ARG A 254 1.10 -12.50 -11.05
N ASN A 255 0.90 -13.81 -10.89
CA ASN A 255 1.58 -14.86 -11.66
C ASN A 255 1.31 -14.70 -13.16
N TYR A 256 0.05 -14.50 -13.56
CA TYR A 256 -0.30 -14.30 -14.97
C TYR A 256 0.33 -13.03 -15.56
N ILE A 257 0.32 -11.92 -14.81
CA ILE A 257 0.91 -10.65 -15.26
C ILE A 257 2.44 -10.79 -15.43
N LYS A 258 3.14 -11.50 -14.53
CA LYS A 258 4.59 -11.68 -14.62
C LYS A 258 5.01 -12.52 -15.83
N HIS A 259 4.17 -13.47 -16.25
CA HIS A 259 4.40 -14.29 -17.44
C HIS A 259 3.78 -13.71 -18.73
N ASN A 260 3.22 -12.49 -18.69
CA ASN A 260 2.52 -11.87 -19.81
C ASN A 260 1.33 -12.68 -20.38
N LEU A 261 0.73 -13.57 -19.57
CA LEU A 261 -0.40 -14.43 -19.96
C LEU A 261 -1.74 -13.72 -19.70
N TYR A 262 -1.98 -12.61 -20.43
CA TYR A 262 -3.16 -11.77 -20.19
C TYR A 262 -4.48 -12.45 -20.59
N ASP A 263 -4.50 -13.24 -21.67
CA ASP A 263 -5.72 -13.91 -22.14
C ASP A 263 -6.27 -14.93 -21.12
N LEU A 264 -5.38 -15.66 -20.45
CA LEU A 264 -5.75 -16.59 -19.38
C LEU A 264 -6.28 -15.83 -18.16
N ALA A 265 -5.66 -14.70 -17.82
CA ALA A 265 -6.11 -13.88 -16.70
C ALA A 265 -7.53 -13.34 -16.91
N VAL A 266 -7.88 -12.97 -18.14
CA VAL A 266 -9.21 -12.47 -18.49
C VAL A 266 -10.26 -13.56 -18.36
N LYS A 267 -9.99 -14.75 -18.93
CA LYS A 267 -10.88 -15.91 -18.80
C LYS A 267 -11.08 -16.31 -17.33
N PHE A 268 -10.04 -16.16 -16.52
CA PHE A 268 -10.11 -16.38 -15.09
C PHE A 268 -11.00 -15.34 -14.40
N ILE A 269 -10.76 -14.05 -14.63
CA ILE A 269 -11.56 -12.94 -14.06
C ILE A 269 -13.04 -13.07 -14.42
N SER A 270 -13.39 -13.45 -15.66
CA SER A 270 -14.79 -13.59 -16.08
C SER A 270 -15.57 -14.63 -15.27
N LYS A 271 -14.88 -15.61 -14.67
CA LYS A 271 -15.51 -16.71 -13.93
C LYS A 271 -15.41 -16.55 -12.42
N THR A 272 -14.53 -15.70 -11.93
CA THR A 272 -14.30 -15.50 -10.50
C THR A 272 -14.97 -14.23 -10.00
N SER A 273 -15.72 -14.32 -8.91
CA SER A 273 -16.19 -13.16 -8.17
C SER A 273 -15.25 -12.84 -7.00
N PHE A 274 -15.11 -11.55 -6.69
CA PHE A 274 -14.40 -11.13 -5.50
C PHE A 274 -15.33 -11.21 -4.28
N PRO A 275 -14.91 -11.75 -3.13
CA PRO A 275 -15.74 -11.77 -1.93
C PRO A 275 -15.76 -10.39 -1.26
N ASP A 276 -16.92 -9.73 -1.27
CA ASP A 276 -17.06 -8.32 -0.86
C ASP A 276 -17.15 -8.09 0.66
N ASN A 277 -17.54 -9.10 1.46
CA ASN A 277 -18.05 -8.86 2.82
C ASN A 277 -17.01 -8.84 3.96
N LEU A 278 -15.75 -9.21 3.75
CA LEU A 278 -14.77 -9.33 4.88
C LEU A 278 -13.30 -9.14 4.48
N SER A 279 -13.06 -8.70 3.25
CA SER A 279 -11.72 -8.61 2.68
C SER A 279 -11.02 -7.34 3.14
N SER A 280 -9.75 -7.45 3.54
CA SER A 280 -8.94 -6.28 3.90
C SER A 280 -8.95 -5.27 2.75
N ASN A 281 -9.25 -3.99 3.04
CA ASN A 281 -9.21 -2.90 2.05
C ASN A 281 -7.90 -2.88 1.24
N ALA A 282 -6.78 -3.27 1.87
CA ALA A 282 -5.49 -3.38 1.21
C ALA A 282 -5.43 -4.47 0.13
N GLN A 283 -6.10 -5.61 0.33
CA GLN A 283 -6.14 -6.68 -0.67
C GLN A 283 -7.10 -6.34 -1.81
N TYR A 284 -8.22 -5.69 -1.51
CA TYR A 284 -9.13 -5.21 -2.53
C TYR A 284 -8.48 -4.14 -3.42
N ALA A 285 -7.68 -3.23 -2.85
CA ALA A 285 -6.89 -2.28 -3.63
C ALA A 285 -5.90 -2.97 -4.60
N ARG A 286 -5.23 -4.05 -4.18
CA ARG A 286 -4.35 -4.84 -5.05
C ARG A 286 -5.12 -5.53 -6.17
N TYR A 287 -6.28 -6.11 -5.84
CA TYR A 287 -7.15 -6.76 -6.82
C TYR A 287 -7.58 -5.79 -7.92
N LEU A 288 -8.08 -4.61 -7.53
CA LEU A 288 -8.46 -3.56 -8.45
C LEU A 288 -7.29 -3.09 -9.33
N TYR A 289 -6.09 -2.98 -8.77
CA TYR A 289 -4.90 -2.64 -9.55
C TYR A 289 -4.57 -3.70 -10.61
N TYR A 290 -4.63 -4.99 -10.26
CA TYR A 290 -4.37 -6.07 -11.23
C TYR A 290 -5.43 -6.12 -12.33
N ILE A 291 -6.71 -5.97 -11.99
CA ILE A 291 -7.78 -5.86 -12.98
C ILE A 291 -7.54 -4.66 -13.89
N GLY A 292 -7.28 -3.49 -13.30
CA GLY A 292 -7.03 -2.26 -14.06
C GLY A 292 -5.88 -2.44 -15.06
N LYS A 293 -4.80 -3.10 -14.65
CA LYS A 293 -3.66 -3.40 -15.54
C LYS A 293 -4.04 -4.36 -16.68
N ILE A 294 -4.82 -5.39 -16.40
CA ILE A 294 -5.28 -6.35 -17.43
C ILE A 294 -6.20 -5.65 -18.43
N LEU A 295 -7.19 -4.89 -17.95
CA LEU A 295 -8.14 -4.14 -18.78
C LEU A 295 -7.42 -3.09 -19.64
N ALA A 296 -6.39 -2.42 -19.13
CA ALA A 296 -5.59 -1.47 -19.90
C ALA A 296 -4.91 -2.12 -21.11
N ILE A 297 -4.45 -3.37 -20.97
CA ILE A 297 -3.81 -4.10 -22.07
C ILE A 297 -4.82 -4.53 -23.13
N GLN A 298 -6.03 -4.92 -22.69
CA GLN A 298 -7.18 -5.27 -23.54
C GLN A 298 -7.85 -4.08 -24.25
N LEU A 299 -7.31 -2.87 -24.10
CA LEU A 299 -7.84 -1.62 -24.68
C LEU A 299 -9.13 -1.09 -24.02
N ALA A 300 -9.56 -1.66 -22.90
CA ALA A 300 -10.71 -1.16 -22.12
C ALA A 300 -10.26 -0.04 -21.15
N TYR A 301 -9.94 1.14 -21.71
CA TYR A 301 -9.32 2.24 -20.94
C TYR A 301 -10.25 2.89 -19.91
N SER A 302 -11.54 3.08 -20.23
CA SER A 302 -12.48 3.75 -19.33
C SER A 302 -12.75 2.94 -18.03
N GLU A 303 -12.98 1.64 -18.18
CA GLU A 303 -13.14 0.75 -17.01
C GLU A 303 -11.84 0.62 -16.22
N SER A 304 -10.69 0.51 -16.90
CA SER A 304 -9.38 0.48 -16.28
C SER A 304 -9.13 1.72 -15.41
N HIS A 305 -9.42 2.91 -15.93
CA HIS A 305 -9.28 4.17 -15.19
C HIS A 305 -10.12 4.15 -13.91
N SER A 306 -11.41 3.83 -14.00
CA SER A 306 -12.29 3.75 -12.82
C SER A 306 -11.76 2.79 -11.75
N LYS A 307 -11.30 1.59 -12.14
CA LYS A 307 -10.75 0.60 -11.22
C LYS A 307 -9.41 1.04 -10.60
N LEU A 308 -8.53 1.70 -11.37
CA LEU A 308 -7.26 2.22 -10.87
C LEU A 308 -7.46 3.39 -9.89
N THR A 309 -8.34 4.33 -10.19
CA THR A 309 -8.68 5.43 -9.29
C THR A 309 -9.30 4.91 -7.98
N GLN A 310 -10.17 3.90 -8.06
CA GLN A 310 -10.68 3.21 -6.86
C GLN A 310 -9.55 2.54 -6.06
N ALA A 311 -8.58 1.89 -6.73
CA ALA A 311 -7.44 1.25 -6.06
C ALA A 311 -6.59 2.26 -5.29
N ILE A 312 -6.34 3.44 -5.86
CA ILE A 312 -5.54 4.50 -5.24
C ILE A 312 -6.28 5.10 -4.03
N ARG A 313 -7.59 5.33 -4.14
CA ARG A 313 -8.41 5.85 -3.04
C ARG A 313 -8.56 4.86 -1.88
N LYS A 314 -8.63 3.55 -2.17
CA LYS A 314 -8.74 2.48 -1.16
C LYS A 314 -7.40 2.07 -0.54
N ALA A 315 -6.27 2.48 -1.12
CA ALA A 315 -4.97 2.29 -0.50
C ALA A 315 -4.87 3.08 0.82
N PRO A 316 -4.15 2.59 1.84
CA PRO A 316 -4.08 3.26 3.14
C PRO A 316 -3.52 4.68 2.99
N GLN A 317 -4.17 5.65 3.64
CA GLN A 317 -3.86 7.07 3.47
C GLN A 317 -2.58 7.52 4.16
N ASN A 318 -2.07 6.73 5.12
CA ASN A 318 -0.79 7.04 5.75
C ASN A 318 0.34 7.11 4.70
N THR A 319 0.91 8.30 4.57
CA THR A 319 1.92 8.69 3.59
C THR A 319 3.16 7.79 3.60
N GLN A 320 3.52 7.21 4.75
CA GLN A 320 4.70 6.35 4.87
C GLN A 320 4.43 4.86 4.59
N SER A 321 3.20 4.37 4.82
CA SER A 321 2.91 2.93 4.85
C SER A 321 2.77 2.28 3.46
N ALA A 322 2.44 3.05 2.41
CA ALA A 322 2.13 2.51 1.07
C ALA A 322 2.76 3.29 -0.11
N LYS A 323 3.94 3.89 0.09
CA LYS A 323 4.63 4.68 -0.95
C LYS A 323 4.82 3.92 -2.27
N GLY A 324 5.30 2.68 -2.21
CA GLY A 324 5.61 1.90 -3.41
C GLY A 324 4.39 1.54 -4.25
N PHE A 325 3.33 1.06 -3.59
CA PHE A 325 2.10 0.65 -4.27
C PHE A 325 1.37 1.85 -4.89
N LYS A 326 1.21 2.95 -4.14
CA LYS A 326 0.59 4.17 -4.67
C LYS A 326 1.35 4.69 -5.88
N LEU A 327 2.69 4.68 -5.83
CA LEU A 327 3.54 5.12 -6.93
C LEU A 327 3.32 4.31 -8.20
N GLU A 328 3.29 3.00 -8.09
CA GLU A 328 3.07 2.14 -9.25
C GLU A 328 1.65 2.26 -9.82
N ALA A 329 0.63 2.37 -8.95
CA ALA A 329 -0.74 2.62 -9.36
C ALA A 329 -0.90 3.97 -10.08
N THR A 330 -0.31 5.05 -9.54
CA THR A 330 -0.38 6.39 -10.15
C THR A 330 0.33 6.45 -11.50
N LYS A 331 1.44 5.74 -11.70
CA LYS A 331 2.07 5.66 -13.03
C LYS A 331 1.12 5.03 -14.05
N MET A 332 0.48 3.92 -13.68
CA MET A 332 -0.46 3.23 -14.56
C MET A 332 -1.69 4.12 -14.84
N GLU A 333 -2.23 4.78 -13.82
CA GLU A 333 -3.34 5.73 -13.97
C GLU A 333 -3.01 6.85 -14.96
N ILE A 334 -1.86 7.52 -14.81
CA ILE A 334 -1.41 8.56 -15.75
C ILE A 334 -1.37 8.05 -17.19
N ILE A 335 -0.89 6.82 -17.40
CA ILE A 335 -0.78 6.26 -18.74
C ILE A 335 -2.15 5.94 -19.32
N VAL A 336 -3.07 5.42 -18.50
CA VAL A 336 -4.45 5.13 -18.94
C VAL A 336 -5.21 6.43 -19.23
N GLU A 337 -5.05 7.48 -18.43
CA GLU A 337 -5.63 8.81 -18.70
C GLU A 337 -5.14 9.37 -20.04
N LEU A 338 -3.82 9.33 -20.28
CA LEU A 338 -3.24 9.73 -21.57
C LEU A 338 -3.74 8.86 -22.73
N LEU A 339 -4.07 7.59 -22.48
CA LEU A 339 -4.65 6.68 -23.49
C LEU A 339 -6.12 6.98 -23.78
N MET A 340 -6.87 7.52 -22.81
CA MET A 340 -8.23 8.04 -23.04
C MET A 340 -8.21 9.39 -23.79
N GLY A 341 -7.09 10.09 -23.76
CA GLY A 341 -6.93 11.43 -24.38
C GLY A 341 -7.16 12.58 -23.40
N ASP A 342 -7.31 12.28 -22.11
CA ASP A 342 -7.41 13.26 -21.04
C ASP A 342 -6.03 13.54 -20.43
N ILE A 343 -5.86 14.75 -19.88
CA ILE A 343 -4.58 15.20 -19.32
C ILE A 343 -4.66 15.08 -17.80
N PRO A 344 -3.66 14.42 -17.14
CA PRO A 344 -3.63 14.28 -15.69
C PRO A 344 -3.47 15.63 -14.98
N ASP A 345 -4.03 15.72 -13.78
CA ASP A 345 -3.91 16.91 -12.93
C ASP A 345 -2.47 17.18 -12.48
N ARG A 346 -2.10 18.47 -12.47
CA ARG A 346 -0.78 18.92 -12.01
C ARG A 346 -0.50 18.59 -10.53
N SER A 347 -1.55 18.46 -9.72
CA SER A 347 -1.49 18.14 -8.30
C SER A 347 -0.80 16.80 -8.02
N LEU A 348 -1.00 15.81 -8.89
CA LEU A 348 -0.39 14.46 -8.78
C LEU A 348 1.14 14.52 -8.73
N PHE A 349 1.74 15.48 -9.44
CA PHE A 349 3.19 15.64 -9.55
C PHE A 349 3.82 16.51 -8.44
N SER A 350 3.02 17.15 -7.59
CA SER A 350 3.50 18.06 -6.54
C SER A 350 4.02 17.32 -5.29
N ASN A 351 3.58 16.08 -5.07
CA ASN A 351 3.94 15.28 -3.90
C ASN A 351 5.45 15.05 -3.78
N LYS A 352 6.09 15.69 -2.79
CA LYS A 352 7.56 15.65 -2.54
C LYS A 352 8.14 14.23 -2.54
N ILE A 353 7.40 13.27 -1.98
CA ILE A 353 7.84 11.89 -1.77
C ILE A 353 7.86 11.06 -3.08
N MET A 354 7.00 11.39 -4.04
CA MET A 354 6.77 10.62 -5.27
C MET A 354 7.40 11.29 -6.50
N ARG A 355 7.65 12.60 -6.42
CA ARG A 355 8.14 13.46 -7.51
C ARG A 355 9.33 12.85 -8.26
N ASN A 356 10.37 12.38 -7.56
CA ASN A 356 11.61 11.92 -8.20
C ASN A 356 11.38 10.78 -9.21
N LYS A 357 10.46 9.85 -8.94
CA LYS A 357 10.17 8.74 -9.86
C LYS A 357 9.10 9.07 -10.91
N LEU A 358 8.36 10.16 -10.75
CA LEU A 358 7.31 10.60 -11.67
C LEU A 358 7.81 11.57 -12.76
N ILE A 359 9.05 12.08 -12.66
CA ILE A 359 9.64 12.99 -13.64
C ILE A 359 9.57 12.47 -15.09
N PRO A 360 9.93 11.20 -15.38
CA PRO A 360 9.83 10.66 -16.76
C PRO A 360 8.40 10.72 -17.31
N TYR A 361 7.41 10.37 -16.49
CA TYR A 361 5.98 10.41 -16.86
C TYR A 361 5.48 11.85 -17.05
N LYS A 362 5.99 12.80 -16.26
CA LYS A 362 5.71 14.23 -16.46
C LYS A 362 6.22 14.74 -17.81
N HIS A 363 7.39 14.28 -18.27
CA HIS A 363 7.90 14.63 -19.61
C HIS A 363 7.01 14.07 -20.72
N VAL A 364 6.50 12.84 -20.56
CA VAL A 364 5.51 12.25 -21.48
C VAL A 364 4.24 13.10 -21.52
N VAL A 365 3.66 13.45 -20.37
CA VAL A 365 2.47 14.33 -20.29
C VAL A 365 2.72 15.67 -20.97
N SER A 366 3.89 16.28 -20.76
CA SER A 366 4.24 17.56 -21.41
C SER A 366 4.34 17.44 -22.92
N ALA A 367 4.83 16.31 -23.45
CA ALA A 367 4.89 16.08 -24.89
C ALA A 367 3.49 15.89 -25.48
N VAL A 368 2.63 15.11 -24.81
CA VAL A 368 1.24 14.88 -25.22
C VAL A 368 0.42 16.16 -25.20
N ARG A 369 0.53 16.97 -24.14
CA ARG A 369 -0.18 18.24 -24.01
C ARG A 369 0.17 19.23 -25.13
N ASN A 370 1.43 19.25 -25.55
CA ASN A 370 1.88 20.14 -26.62
C ASN A 370 1.58 19.58 -28.02
N GLY A 371 1.28 18.28 -28.15
CA GLY A 371 1.04 17.63 -29.44
C GLY A 371 2.30 17.45 -30.31
N ASP A 372 3.49 17.47 -29.72
CA ASP A 372 4.77 17.41 -30.46
C ASP A 372 5.32 15.98 -30.53
N ILE A 373 5.34 15.41 -31.74
CA ILE A 373 5.82 14.05 -32.03
C ILE A 373 7.34 13.92 -31.82
N ASN A 374 8.10 14.97 -32.14
CA ASN A 374 9.56 14.94 -32.05
C ASN A 374 10.01 14.94 -30.60
N LYS A 375 9.37 15.78 -29.77
CA LYS A 375 9.63 15.80 -28.33
C LYS A 375 9.22 14.48 -27.67
N PHE A 376 8.10 13.89 -28.08
CA PHE A 376 7.68 12.57 -27.60
C PHE A 376 8.70 11.48 -27.95
N SER A 377 9.19 11.46 -29.18
CA SER A 377 10.19 10.50 -29.66
C SER A 377 11.51 10.59 -28.89
N LYS A 378 11.97 11.82 -28.59
CA LYS A 378 13.16 12.06 -27.74
C LYS A 378 12.97 11.48 -26.32
N VAL A 379 11.86 11.81 -25.66
CA VAL A 379 11.55 11.30 -24.31
C VAL A 379 11.44 9.77 -24.29
N MET A 380 10.90 9.16 -25.35
CA MET A 380 10.81 7.71 -25.49
C MET A 380 12.19 7.05 -25.62
N TYR A 381 13.15 7.71 -26.27
CA TYR A 381 14.52 7.23 -26.40
C TYR A 381 15.26 7.32 -25.06
N ASP A 382 15.20 8.47 -24.39
CA ASP A 382 15.91 8.73 -23.13
C ASP A 382 15.49 7.77 -22.01
N TYR A 383 14.18 7.50 -21.89
CA TYR A 383 13.62 6.71 -20.78
C TYR A 383 13.25 5.26 -21.12
N LYS A 384 13.70 4.74 -22.27
CA LYS A 384 13.35 3.38 -22.75
C LYS A 384 13.60 2.28 -21.71
N LYS A 385 14.77 2.28 -21.07
CA LYS A 385 15.14 1.27 -20.05
C LYS A 385 14.21 1.30 -18.83
N LEU A 386 13.77 2.50 -18.42
CA LEU A 386 12.87 2.69 -17.28
C LEU A 386 11.47 2.16 -17.59
N PHE A 387 10.94 2.45 -18.79
CA PHE A 387 9.61 1.97 -19.21
C PHE A 387 9.55 0.45 -19.42
N ILE A 388 10.65 -0.18 -19.83
CA ILE A 388 10.74 -1.64 -19.94
C ILE A 388 10.70 -2.26 -18.55
N ARG A 389 11.44 -1.72 -17.57
CA ARG A 389 11.44 -2.22 -16.19
C ARG A 389 10.05 -2.10 -15.55
N ASP A 390 9.34 -1.01 -15.81
CA ASP A 390 7.99 -0.80 -15.30
C ASP A 390 6.93 -1.62 -16.10
N GLY A 391 7.30 -2.20 -17.25
CA GLY A 391 6.41 -3.01 -18.09
C GLY A 391 5.34 -2.21 -18.83
N VAL A 392 5.58 -0.90 -19.06
CA VAL A 392 4.58 0.02 -19.64
C VAL A 392 4.95 0.53 -21.04
N TYR A 393 6.08 0.08 -21.57
CA TYR A 393 6.57 0.50 -22.88
C TYR A 393 5.55 0.31 -24.02
N LEU A 394 4.82 -0.80 -24.04
CA LEU A 394 3.80 -1.09 -25.06
C LEU A 394 2.63 -0.10 -25.01
N LEU A 395 2.18 0.27 -23.80
CA LEU A 395 1.11 1.24 -23.62
C LEU A 395 1.58 2.64 -24.05
N ILE A 396 2.81 3.03 -23.70
CA ILE A 396 3.37 4.32 -24.11
C ILE A 396 3.53 4.41 -25.63
N LYS A 397 3.95 3.35 -26.31
CA LYS A 397 4.01 3.34 -27.78
C LYS A 397 2.65 3.66 -28.42
N ARG A 398 1.54 3.22 -27.80
CA ARG A 398 0.18 3.52 -28.28
C ARG A 398 -0.22 4.99 -28.09
N ILE A 399 0.35 5.68 -27.08
CA ILE A 399 0.10 7.11 -26.84
C ILE A 399 0.49 7.96 -28.06
N HIS A 400 1.40 7.50 -28.92
CA HIS A 400 1.78 8.22 -30.14
C HIS A 400 0.59 8.64 -31.01
N HIS A 401 -0.40 7.76 -31.19
CA HIS A 401 -1.62 8.09 -31.94
C HIS A 401 -2.48 9.14 -31.22
N ASN A 402 -2.44 9.14 -29.88
CA ASN A 402 -3.15 10.14 -29.08
C ASN A 402 -2.47 11.51 -29.15
N VAL A 403 -1.14 11.57 -29.20
CA VAL A 403 -0.40 12.83 -29.41
C VAL A 403 -0.89 13.50 -30.71
N ILE A 404 -1.05 12.72 -31.78
CA ILE A 404 -1.55 13.21 -33.07
C ILE A 404 -3.00 13.71 -32.94
N LYS A 405 -3.88 12.95 -32.27
CA LYS A 405 -5.27 13.35 -32.03
C LYS A 405 -5.36 14.64 -31.20
N THR A 406 -4.52 14.78 -30.17
CA THR A 406 -4.44 16.01 -29.36
C THR A 406 -3.91 17.18 -30.16
N ALA A 407 -2.87 17.00 -30.98
CA ALA A 407 -2.34 18.03 -31.85
C ALA A 407 -3.40 18.56 -32.82
N LEU A 408 -4.13 17.64 -33.48
CA LEU A 408 -5.20 18.02 -34.39
C LEU A 408 -6.37 18.72 -33.68
N ARG A 409 -6.72 18.29 -32.45
CA ARG A 409 -7.74 18.98 -31.63
C ARG A 409 -7.32 20.41 -31.30
N ILE A 410 -6.05 20.63 -30.95
CA ILE A 410 -5.49 21.97 -30.69
C ILE A 410 -5.56 22.83 -31.94
N ILE A 411 -5.21 22.27 -33.11
CA ILE A 411 -5.27 22.97 -34.39
C ILE A 411 -6.71 23.37 -34.72
N ASN A 412 -7.67 22.43 -34.61
CA ASN A 412 -9.08 22.70 -34.90
C ASN A 412 -9.68 23.78 -34.00
N LEU A 413 -9.28 23.82 -32.73
CA LEU A 413 -9.74 24.83 -31.79
C LEU A 413 -9.09 26.21 -32.04
N SER A 414 -7.90 26.23 -32.65
CA SER A 414 -7.16 27.47 -32.91
C SER A 414 -7.49 28.13 -34.25
N TYR A 415 -7.92 27.35 -35.24
CA TYR A 415 -8.12 27.82 -36.61
C TYR A 415 -9.51 27.43 -37.14
N SER A 416 -10.20 28.39 -37.75
CA SER A 416 -11.46 28.14 -38.47
C SER A 416 -11.21 27.45 -39.83
N ARG A 417 -10.13 27.84 -40.51
CA ARG A 417 -9.68 27.24 -41.77
C ARG A 417 -8.18 27.10 -41.74
N ILE A 418 -7.67 25.94 -42.17
CA ILE A 418 -6.23 25.68 -42.23
C ILE A 418 -5.88 24.83 -43.46
N SER A 419 -4.76 25.14 -44.11
CA SER A 419 -4.26 24.35 -45.23
C SER A 419 -3.72 22.99 -44.75
N ILE A 420 -3.86 21.95 -45.58
CA ILE A 420 -3.36 20.60 -45.27
C ILE A 420 -1.82 20.61 -45.11
N SER A 421 -1.13 21.40 -45.92
CA SER A 421 0.34 21.56 -45.86
C SER A 421 0.82 22.14 -44.54
N ASP A 422 0.09 23.11 -43.98
CA ASP A 422 0.46 23.72 -42.70
C ASP A 422 0.12 22.82 -41.51
N ILE A 423 -0.92 22.00 -41.61
CA ILE A 423 -1.18 20.92 -40.64
C ILE A 423 0.03 19.97 -40.60
N GLY A 424 0.54 19.55 -41.76
CA GLY A 424 1.73 18.69 -41.86
C GLY A 424 2.96 19.23 -41.16
N LYS A 425 3.29 20.49 -41.44
CA LYS A 425 4.43 21.18 -40.81
C LYS A 425 4.30 21.24 -39.28
N LYS A 426 3.09 21.44 -38.76
CA LYS A 426 2.85 21.54 -37.30
C LYS A 426 2.87 20.20 -36.60
N ILE A 427 2.42 19.13 -37.25
CA ILE A 427 2.44 17.77 -36.69
C ILE A 427 3.82 17.12 -36.86
N GLY A 428 4.59 17.53 -37.88
CA GLY A 428 5.88 16.94 -38.23
C GLY A 428 5.76 15.78 -39.20
N VAL A 429 4.71 15.78 -40.05
CA VAL A 429 4.50 14.79 -41.12
C VAL A 429 4.69 15.50 -42.47
N GLU A 430 5.56 14.96 -43.32
CA GLU A 430 5.94 15.61 -44.58
C GLU A 430 5.03 15.25 -45.76
N SER A 431 4.31 14.12 -45.68
CA SER A 431 3.45 13.62 -46.76
C SER A 431 2.04 14.25 -46.72
N PRO A 432 1.62 15.00 -47.76
CA PRO A 432 0.28 15.60 -47.83
C PRO A 432 -0.83 14.55 -47.85
N LEU A 433 -0.59 13.40 -48.48
CA LEU A 433 -1.58 12.31 -48.57
C LEU A 433 -1.85 11.67 -47.21
N ASP A 434 -0.79 11.49 -46.40
CA ASP A 434 -0.92 10.91 -45.06
C ASP A 434 -1.68 11.85 -44.13
N ILE A 435 -1.49 13.16 -44.28
CA ILE A 435 -2.21 14.17 -43.47
C ILE A 435 -3.71 14.15 -43.78
N VAL A 436 -4.09 14.03 -45.06
CA VAL A 436 -5.49 13.86 -45.46
C VAL A 436 -6.07 12.59 -44.83
N GLY A 437 -5.35 11.47 -44.91
CA GLY A 437 -5.77 10.20 -44.30
C GLY A 437 -5.96 10.28 -42.78
N ILE A 438 -5.01 10.90 -42.07
CA ILE A 438 -5.09 11.09 -40.61
C ILE A 438 -6.26 12.03 -40.25
N THR A 439 -6.43 13.12 -40.98
CA THR A 439 -7.50 14.10 -40.73
C THR A 439 -8.87 13.49 -41.00
N ALA A 440 -9.03 12.78 -42.12
CA ALA A 440 -10.26 12.05 -42.44
C ALA A 440 -10.57 10.99 -41.37
N LYS A 441 -9.56 10.28 -40.87
CA LYS A 441 -9.74 9.32 -39.77
C LYS A 441 -10.13 10.01 -38.46
N ALA A 442 -9.56 11.17 -38.16
CA ALA A 442 -9.93 11.94 -36.97
C ALA A 442 -11.38 12.46 -37.02
N ILE A 443 -11.87 12.85 -38.20
CA ILE A 443 -13.27 13.22 -38.44
C ILE A 443 -14.18 12.00 -38.28
N HIS A 444 -13.81 10.87 -38.89
CA HIS A 444 -14.57 9.61 -38.75
C HIS A 444 -14.65 9.14 -37.29
N ASP A 445 -13.57 9.26 -36.53
CA ASP A 445 -13.53 8.91 -35.11
C ASP A 445 -14.27 9.94 -34.22
N GLY A 446 -14.81 11.02 -34.79
CA GLY A 446 -15.52 12.07 -34.05
C GLY A 446 -14.63 12.90 -33.11
N VAL A 447 -13.31 12.88 -33.33
CA VAL A 447 -12.36 13.69 -32.53
C VAL A 447 -12.47 15.17 -32.90
N ILE A 448 -12.81 15.44 -34.16
CA ILE A 448 -12.84 16.75 -34.79
C ILE A 448 -14.09 16.87 -35.64
N GLU A 449 -14.80 17.98 -35.49
CA GLU A 449 -15.91 18.34 -36.35
C GLU A 449 -15.41 19.31 -37.42
N ALA A 450 -14.98 18.77 -38.55
CA ALA A 450 -14.49 19.54 -39.68
C ALA A 450 -14.90 18.90 -41.01
N THR A 451 -14.97 19.73 -42.05
CA THR A 451 -15.17 19.31 -43.44
C THR A 451 -13.87 19.52 -44.22
N ILE A 452 -13.47 18.52 -45.00
CA ILE A 452 -12.27 18.60 -45.85
C ILE A 452 -12.74 19.03 -47.24
N ASP A 453 -12.16 20.12 -47.76
CA ASP A 453 -12.29 20.51 -49.16
C ASP A 453 -11.07 20.01 -49.95
N TYR A 454 -11.33 19.11 -50.91
CA TYR A 454 -10.28 18.50 -51.73
C TYR A 454 -9.84 19.40 -52.89
N GLU A 455 -10.67 20.32 -53.36
CA GLU A 455 -10.34 21.20 -54.48
C GLU A 455 -9.37 22.31 -54.03
N ASN A 456 -9.67 22.91 -52.87
CA ASN A 456 -8.90 24.02 -52.32
C ASN A 456 -7.84 23.60 -51.27
N GLN A 457 -7.74 22.30 -50.97
CA GLN A 457 -6.75 21.71 -50.05
C GLN A 457 -6.73 22.32 -48.63
N TYR A 458 -7.90 22.70 -48.10
CA TYR A 458 -8.03 23.17 -46.73
C TYR A 458 -9.06 22.35 -45.94
N VAL A 459 -8.90 22.40 -44.62
CA VAL A 459 -9.83 21.84 -43.65
C VAL A 459 -10.58 22.99 -43.01
N GLU A 460 -11.91 22.96 -43.11
CA GLU A 460 -12.79 23.94 -42.49
C GLU A 460 -13.43 23.33 -41.24
N SER A 461 -13.24 23.97 -40.10
CA SER A 461 -13.85 23.53 -38.84
C SER A 461 -15.30 23.99 -38.78
N LYS A 462 -16.19 23.14 -38.25
CA LYS A 462 -17.56 23.55 -37.97
C LYS A 462 -17.56 24.54 -36.82
N SER A 463 -18.42 25.56 -36.91
CA SER A 463 -18.62 26.53 -35.83
C SER A 463 -19.07 25.81 -34.55
N ASN A 464 -18.45 26.14 -33.42
CA ASN A 464 -18.85 25.60 -32.11
C ASN A 464 -20.34 25.91 -31.87
N CYS A 465 -21.17 24.87 -31.78
CA CYS A 465 -22.55 25.03 -31.34
C CYS A 465 -22.61 25.19 -29.82
N ASP A 466 -23.58 25.96 -29.34
CA ASP A 466 -23.80 26.14 -27.90
C ASP A 466 -24.17 24.81 -27.25
N VAL A 467 -23.29 24.32 -26.37
CA VAL A 467 -23.46 23.05 -25.64
C VAL A 467 -24.75 23.04 -24.82
N TYR A 468 -25.25 24.20 -24.37
CA TYR A 468 -26.47 24.31 -23.58
C TYR A 468 -27.77 24.03 -24.35
N ILE A 469 -27.75 24.13 -25.68
CA ILE A 469 -28.89 23.74 -26.52
C ILE A 469 -29.02 22.21 -26.56
N THR A 470 -27.89 21.51 -26.37
CA THR A 470 -27.86 20.05 -26.38
C THR A 470 -28.26 19.44 -25.04
N GLY A 471 -28.61 18.16 -25.04
CA GLY A 471 -28.92 17.39 -23.83
C GLY A 471 -27.70 16.99 -22.98
N ASP A 472 -26.49 17.43 -23.33
CA ASP A 472 -25.26 17.00 -22.65
C ASP A 472 -25.13 17.50 -21.20
N PRO A 473 -25.53 18.75 -20.85
CA PRO A 473 -25.60 19.18 -19.45
C PRO A 473 -26.54 18.29 -18.62
N MET A 474 -27.70 17.93 -19.16
CA MET A 474 -28.66 17.05 -18.49
C MET A 474 -28.05 15.67 -18.20
N LYS A 475 -27.34 15.07 -19.17
CA LYS A 475 -26.62 13.79 -18.96
C LYS A 475 -25.54 13.91 -17.89
N ALA A 476 -24.80 15.01 -17.85
CA ALA A 476 -23.76 15.26 -16.85
C ALA A 476 -24.37 15.39 -15.44
N PHE A 477 -25.47 16.12 -15.30
CA PHE A 477 -26.20 16.22 -14.03
C PHE A 477 -26.78 14.87 -13.60
N HIS A 478 -27.39 14.12 -14.52
CA HIS A 478 -27.94 12.80 -14.21
C HIS A 478 -26.87 11.85 -13.65
N LYS A 479 -25.68 11.80 -14.26
CA LYS A 479 -24.55 11.01 -13.75
C LYS A 479 -24.13 11.42 -12.33
N ARG A 480 -24.08 12.73 -12.05
CA ARG A 480 -23.72 13.26 -10.73
C ARG A 480 -24.79 12.96 -9.68
N ILE A 481 -26.07 13.17 -10.02
CA ILE A 481 -27.20 12.91 -9.13
C ILE A 481 -27.26 11.43 -8.78
N ALA A 482 -27.14 10.55 -9.78
CA ALA A 482 -27.11 9.10 -9.55
C ALA A 482 -25.99 8.70 -8.58
N PHE A 483 -24.78 9.26 -8.76
CA PHE A 483 -23.66 9.01 -7.86
C PHE A 483 -23.92 9.51 -6.43
N CYS A 484 -24.48 10.72 -6.27
CA CYS A 484 -24.81 11.27 -4.96
C CYS A 484 -25.89 10.44 -4.23
N LEU A 485 -26.93 10.01 -4.96
CA LEU A 485 -27.99 9.16 -4.40
C LEU A 485 -27.48 7.77 -4.01
N GLN A 486 -26.55 7.21 -4.78
CA GLN A 486 -25.89 5.96 -4.43
C GLN A 486 -25.05 6.12 -3.16
N LEU A 487 -24.25 7.19 -3.06
CA LEU A 487 -23.45 7.49 -1.88
C LEU A 487 -24.34 7.66 -0.64
N TYR A 488 -25.47 8.38 -0.78
CA TYR A 488 -26.45 8.54 0.29
C TYR A 488 -27.03 7.21 0.73
N SER A 489 -27.41 6.34 -0.21
CA SER A 489 -27.95 5.01 0.08
C SER A 489 -26.92 4.11 0.79
N ASP A 490 -25.66 4.15 0.36
CA ASP A 490 -24.57 3.38 0.96
C ASP A 490 -24.22 3.91 2.37
N ALA A 491 -24.29 5.22 2.58
CA ALA A 491 -24.12 5.83 3.90
C ALA A 491 -25.23 5.43 4.88
N ILE A 492 -26.50 5.43 4.43
CA ILE A 492 -27.62 4.94 5.26
C ILE A 492 -27.42 3.47 5.62
N LYS A 493 -27.04 2.61 4.65
CA LYS A 493 -26.76 1.20 4.92
C LYS A 493 -25.63 1.03 5.92
N ALA A 494 -24.57 1.82 5.84
CA ALA A 494 -23.48 1.79 6.80
C ALA A 494 -23.94 2.24 8.21
N MET A 495 -24.80 3.27 8.30
CA MET A 495 -25.36 3.75 9.58
C MET A 495 -26.27 2.71 10.26
N GLN A 496 -26.93 1.83 9.50
CA GLN A 496 -27.76 0.75 10.05
C GLN A 496 -26.96 -0.33 10.80
N TYR A 497 -25.64 -0.40 10.57
CA TYR A 497 -24.74 -1.30 11.29
C TYR A 497 -23.72 -0.51 12.14
N PRO A 498 -24.15 0.13 13.26
CA PRO A 498 -23.21 0.68 14.24
C PRO A 498 -22.32 -0.43 14.78
N ASP A 499 -21.08 -0.10 15.14
CA ASP A 499 -20.13 -1.06 15.69
C ASP A 499 -20.77 -1.78 16.89
N GLU A 500 -20.71 -3.12 16.92
CA GLU A 500 -21.23 -3.96 18.03
C GLU A 500 -20.71 -3.51 19.40
N ASN A 501 -19.53 -2.87 19.44
CA ASN A 501 -18.96 -2.29 20.64
C ASN A 501 -19.76 -1.10 21.16
N GLU A 502 -20.27 -0.23 20.27
CA GLU A 502 -21.13 0.88 20.67
C GLU A 502 -22.47 0.37 21.19
N LYS A 503 -22.99 -0.74 20.65
CA LYS A 503 -24.20 -1.38 21.20
C LYS A 503 -23.97 -1.88 22.63
N LYS A 504 -22.85 -2.57 22.87
CA LYS A 504 -22.48 -3.07 24.21
C LYS A 504 -22.22 -1.93 25.20
N GLU A 505 -21.48 -0.90 24.80
CA GLU A 505 -21.25 0.29 25.64
C GLU A 505 -22.57 1.01 25.96
N ASN A 506 -23.47 1.11 24.99
CA ASN A 506 -24.79 1.70 25.21
C ASN A 506 -25.69 0.83 26.10
N GLU A 507 -25.61 -0.50 25.99
CA GLU A 507 -26.33 -1.42 26.89
C GLU A 507 -25.78 -1.35 28.31
N GLU A 508 -24.45 -1.36 28.50
CA GLU A 508 -23.82 -1.15 29.81
C GLU A 508 -24.15 0.22 30.39
N ALA A 509 -24.16 1.28 29.57
CA ALA A 509 -24.53 2.62 30.01
C ALA A 509 -26.01 2.70 30.43
N LYS A 510 -26.90 2.01 29.71
CA LYS A 510 -28.32 1.87 30.10
C LYS A 510 -28.47 1.09 31.39
N GLU A 511 -27.76 -0.03 31.57
CA GLU A 511 -27.79 -0.81 32.81
C GLU A 511 -27.27 0.00 34.01
N ARG A 512 -26.19 0.76 33.84
CA ARG A 512 -25.70 1.67 34.90
C ARG A 512 -26.73 2.73 35.27
N LYS A 513 -27.43 3.29 34.27
CA LYS A 513 -28.47 4.30 34.50
C LYS A 513 -29.71 3.72 35.19
N MET A 514 -30.11 2.50 34.83
CA MET A 514 -31.21 1.78 35.48
C MET A 514 -30.88 1.49 36.95
N ARG A 515 -29.66 1.00 37.25
CA ARG A 515 -29.23 0.79 38.65
C ARG A 515 -29.24 2.08 39.48
N GLN A 516 -28.76 3.19 38.90
CA GLN A 516 -28.82 4.49 39.58
C GLN A 516 -30.26 4.96 39.82
N GLN A 517 -31.18 4.69 38.88
CA GLN A 517 -32.60 5.00 39.08
C GLN A 517 -33.26 4.10 40.14
N GLU A 518 -32.90 2.82 40.21
CA GLU A 518 -33.37 1.91 41.26
C GLU A 518 -32.84 2.32 42.64
N GLU A 519 -31.56 2.71 42.75
CA GLU A 519 -30.97 3.23 43.99
C GLU A 519 -31.64 4.54 44.43
N LEU A 520 -31.93 5.44 43.49
CA LEU A 520 -32.67 6.68 43.77
C LEU A 520 -34.12 6.41 44.20
N ALA A 521 -34.83 5.51 43.51
CA ALA A 521 -36.19 5.14 43.84
C ALA A 521 -36.26 4.44 45.21
N GLN A 522 -35.28 3.61 45.56
CA GLN A 522 -35.19 2.98 46.87
C GLN A 522 -34.85 3.97 47.99
N ALA A 523 -34.06 5.01 47.69
CA ALA A 523 -33.82 6.11 48.61
C ALA A 523 -35.08 6.97 48.82
N GLU A 524 -35.83 7.25 47.77
CA GLU A 524 -37.12 7.97 47.86
C GLU A 524 -38.18 7.13 48.62
N GLU A 525 -38.30 5.83 48.36
CA GLU A 525 -39.20 4.95 49.14
C GLU A 525 -38.78 4.82 50.61
N GLY A 526 -37.48 4.88 50.91
CA GLY A 526 -36.97 4.94 52.28
C GLY A 526 -37.27 6.26 53.00
N ASP A 527 -37.32 7.38 52.26
CA ASP A 527 -37.65 8.72 52.76
C ASP A 527 -39.17 8.88 52.97
N LEU A 528 -40.00 8.27 52.11
CA LEU A 528 -41.47 8.21 52.28
C LEU A 528 -41.94 7.26 53.41
N GLY A 529 -41.05 6.43 53.95
CA GLY A 529 -41.32 5.57 55.11
C GLY A 529 -41.23 6.27 56.46
N ASP A 530 -40.53 7.41 56.55
CA ASP A 530 -40.29 8.14 57.80
C ASP A 530 -41.38 9.21 58.08
N ASP A 531 -42.18 9.57 57.07
CA ASP A 531 -43.27 10.55 57.20
C ASP A 531 -44.63 9.95 57.65
N ASN A 532 -44.78 8.62 57.69
CA ASN A 532 -46.02 7.95 58.08
C ASN A 532 -46.10 7.51 59.56
N ASP A 533 -45.07 7.77 60.37
CA ASP A 533 -45.03 7.42 61.81
C ASP A 533 -45.27 8.61 62.75
N LEU A 534 -45.83 9.72 62.25
CA LEU A 534 -46.21 10.91 63.03
C LEU A 534 -47.68 11.30 62.81
N LEU A 535 -48.60 10.48 63.33
CA LEU A 535 -49.98 10.90 63.65
C LEU A 535 -50.50 10.23 64.93
#